data_AF-A0A2I2GD45-F1
#
_entry.id   AF-A0A2I2GD45-F1
#
_cell.length_a   1.000
_cell.length_b   1.000
_cell.length_c   1.000
_cell.angle_alpha   90.00
_cell.angle_beta   90.00
_cell.angle_gamma   90.00
#
_symmetry.space_group_name_H-M   'P 1'
#
loop_
_entity.id
_entity.type
_entity.pdbx_description
1 polymer ?
#
loop_
_entity_poly.entity_id
_entity_poly.type
_entity_poly.pdbx_seq_one_letter_code
_entity_poly.pdbx_strand_id
1 'polypeptide(L)' 'MQIVKVLSAILAMLTLSAAADHEVTLYNDPDYKGHSKKISPDKCTEIKGDLKQLGSIKIPRGRVMCVLFK' A
#
# COMPACT_ATOMS: atom_id res chain seq x y z
N MET A 1 -4.37 -37.29 -9.72
CA MET A 1 -5.06 -35.99 -9.57
C MET A 1 -4.31 -35.00 -8.64
N GLN A 2 -2.97 -35.05 -8.60
CA GLN A 2 -2.15 -34.12 -7.79
C GLN A 2 -1.64 -32.92 -8.61
N ILE A 3 -1.25 -33.14 -9.87
CA ILE A 3 -0.69 -32.12 -10.76
C ILE A 3 -1.62 -30.90 -10.93
N VAL A 4 -2.93 -31.12 -11.08
CA VAL A 4 -3.93 -30.04 -11.21
C VAL A 4 -4.01 -29.16 -9.96
N LYS A 5 -3.88 -29.76 -8.77
CA LYS A 5 -3.88 -29.03 -7.49
C LYS A 5 -2.62 -28.20 -7.31
N VAL A 6 -1.47 -28.74 -7.71
CA VAL A 6 -0.19 -28.02 -7.67
C VAL A 6 -0.22 -26.84 -8.64
N LEU A 7 -0.72 -27.03 -9.86
CA LEU A 7 -0.82 -25.96 -10.85
C LEU A 7 -1.77 -24.84 -10.38
N SER A 8 -2.90 -25.19 -9.77
CA SER A 8 -3.84 -24.24 -9.19
C SER A 8 -3.23 -23.44 -8.03
N ALA A 9 -2.45 -24.09 -7.16
CA ALA A 9 -1.75 -23.42 -6.06
C ALA A 9 -0.65 -22.46 -6.57
N ILE A 10 0.10 -22.85 -7.60
CA ILE A 10 1.11 -21.98 -8.23
C ILE A 10 0.43 -20.76 -8.86
N LEU A 11 -0.67 -20.96 -9.58
CA LEU A 11 -1.43 -19.86 -10.18
C LEU A 11 -1.97 -18.90 -9.12
N ALA A 12 -2.49 -19.41 -7.99
CA ALA A 12 -2.97 -18.60 -6.88
C ALA A 12 -1.85 -17.79 -6.18
N MET A 13 -0.65 -18.35 -6.07
CA MET A 13 0.51 -17.61 -5.53
C MET A 13 0.98 -16.50 -6.47
N LEU A 14 0.99 -16.75 -7.78
CA LEU A 14 1.36 -15.75 -8.79
C LEU A 14 0.36 -14.58 -8.81
N THR A 15 -0.95 -14.86 -8.72
CA THR A 15 -1.98 -13.80 -8.68
C THR A 15 -1.95 -13.02 -7.37
N LEU A 16 -1.65 -13.67 -6.23
CA LEU A 16 -1.48 -13.00 -4.94
C LEU A 16 -0.29 -12.03 -4.96
N SER A 17 0.81 -12.40 -5.63
CA SER A 17 1.98 -11.53 -5.79
C SER A 17 1.70 -10.31 -6.69
N ALA A 18 0.84 -10.46 -7.70
CA ALA A 18 0.47 -9.37 -8.61
C ALA A 18 -0.54 -8.38 -8.01
N ALA A 19 -1.31 -8.80 -6.99
CA ALA A 19 -2.28 -7.97 -6.28
C ALA A 19 -1.69 -7.21 -5.08
N ALA A 20 -0.36 -7.25 -4.89
CA ALA A 20 0.28 -6.49 -3.83
C ALA A 20 0.12 -4.99 -4.12
N ASP A 21 -0.78 -4.34 -3.41
CA ASP A 21 -0.98 -2.89 -3.43
C ASP A 21 0.40 -2.22 -3.26
N HIS A 22 0.90 -1.53 -4.27
CA HIS A 22 2.26 -1.00 -4.25
C HIS A 22 2.33 0.42 -3.68
N GLU A 23 1.17 1.03 -3.46
CA GLU A 23 1.02 2.44 -3.14
C GLU A 23 0.78 2.63 -1.64
N VAL A 24 1.41 3.65 -1.06
CA VAL A 24 1.09 4.09 0.30
C VAL A 24 -0.21 4.90 0.23
N THR A 25 -1.13 4.67 1.17
CA THR A 25 -2.39 5.43 1.22
C THR A 25 -2.42 6.28 2.49
N LEU A 26 -2.64 7.58 2.32
CA LEU A 26 -2.89 8.54 3.39
C LEU A 26 -4.41 8.70 3.57
N TYR A 27 -4.87 8.77 4.81
CA TYR A 27 -6.28 8.94 5.17
C TYR A 27 -6.44 10.15 6.08
N ASN A 28 -7.48 10.94 5.83
CA ASN A 28 -7.78 12.10 6.67
C ASN A 28 -8.31 11.71 8.05
N ASP A 29 -9.03 10.58 8.14
CA ASP A 29 -9.58 10.08 9.39
C ASP A 29 -8.72 8.94 9.98
N PRO A 30 -8.81 8.68 11.29
CA PRO A 30 -8.22 7.49 11.89
C PRO A 30 -8.83 6.19 11.34
N ASP A 31 -8.18 5.06 11.63
CA ASP A 31 -8.63 3.71 11.24
C ASP A 31 -8.79 3.48 9.74
N TYR A 32 -8.01 4.16 8.91
CA TYR A 32 -8.02 4.04 7.44
C TYR A 32 -9.37 4.45 6.80
N LYS A 33 -10.00 5.50 7.32
CA LYS A 33 -11.32 5.98 6.89
C LYS A 33 -11.25 7.37 6.25
N GLY A 34 -12.39 7.78 5.68
CA GLY A 34 -12.58 9.11 5.11
C GLY A 34 -11.88 9.30 3.78
N HIS A 35 -11.61 10.57 3.46
CA HIS A 35 -10.89 10.92 2.23
C HIS A 35 -9.47 10.36 2.26
N SER A 36 -9.07 9.78 1.12
CA SER A 36 -7.76 9.13 0.99
C SER A 36 -6.99 9.62 -0.22
N LYS A 37 -5.66 9.66 -0.10
CA LYS A 37 -4.73 9.96 -1.20
C LYS A 37 -3.70 8.86 -1.32
N LYS A 38 -3.52 8.33 -2.53
CA LYS A 38 -2.48 7.35 -2.83
C LYS A 38 -1.17 8.03 -3.22
N ILE A 39 -0.06 7.48 -2.76
CA ILE A 39 1.29 7.92 -3.06
C ILE A 39 2.02 6.77 -3.75
N SER A 40 2.46 7.04 -4.98
CA SER A 40 3.29 6.10 -5.74
C SER A 40 4.66 5.96 -5.08
N PRO A 41 5.22 4.74 -4.98
CA PRO A 41 6.50 4.48 -4.31
C PRO A 41 7.72 5.06 -5.04
N ASP A 42 7.54 5.55 -6.26
CA ASP A 42 8.62 5.83 -7.23
C ASP A 42 9.50 7.02 -6.83
N LYS A 43 9.09 7.83 -5.85
CA LYS A 43 9.84 9.00 -5.35
C LYS A 43 9.62 9.17 -3.86
N CYS A 44 10.68 9.59 -3.14
CA CYS A 44 10.54 10.26 -1.85
C CYS A 44 9.65 11.49 -2.07
N THR A 45 8.35 11.30 -1.85
CA THR A 45 7.35 12.32 -2.11
C THR A 45 7.34 13.21 -0.89
N GLU A 46 7.81 14.45 -1.03
CA GLU A 46 7.49 15.48 -0.06
C GLU A 46 5.96 15.56 0.00
N ILE A 47 5.38 15.19 1.14
CA ILE A 47 3.97 15.47 1.42
C ILE A 47 3.87 16.99 1.62
N LYS A 48 3.78 17.73 0.52
CA LYS A 48 3.45 19.15 0.51
C LYS A 48 1.95 19.27 0.70
N GLY A 49 1.52 19.29 1.95
CA GLY A 49 0.13 19.40 2.34
C GLY A 49 0.04 19.53 3.85
N ASP A 50 -1.01 20.18 4.33
CA ASP A 50 -1.26 20.39 5.74
C ASP A 50 -1.46 19.01 6.41
N LEU A 51 -0.37 18.42 6.92
CA LEU A 51 -0.38 17.18 7.71
C LEU A 51 -1.31 17.29 8.94
N LYS A 52 -1.78 18.49 9.25
CA LYS A 52 -2.80 18.78 10.26
C LYS A 52 -4.07 17.94 10.11
N GLN A 53 -4.42 17.52 8.89
CA GLN A 53 -5.59 16.68 8.64
C GLN A 53 -5.27 15.20 8.41
N LEU A 54 -4.04 14.74 8.66
CA LEU A 54 -3.69 13.33 8.48
C LEU A 54 -4.09 12.51 9.72
N GLY A 55 -5.05 11.61 9.56
CA GLY A 55 -5.55 10.74 10.63
C GLY A 55 -4.91 9.35 10.66
N SER A 56 -4.58 8.77 9.50
CA SER A 56 -3.89 7.47 9.44
C SER A 56 -3.12 7.23 8.13
N ILE A 57 -2.15 6.33 8.15
CA ILE A 57 -1.32 5.95 7.00
C ILE A 57 -1.32 4.42 6.85
N LYS A 58 -1.65 3.93 5.66
CA LYS A 58 -1.55 2.51 5.30
C LYS A 58 -0.32 2.28 4.41
N ILE A 59 0.65 1.56 4.94
CA ILE A 59 1.86 1.16 4.23
C ILE A 59 1.70 -0.32 3.80
N PRO A 60 1.85 -0.64 2.51
CA PRO A 60 1.80 -2.01 2.05
C PRO A 60 2.90 -2.89 2.63
N ARG A 61 2.66 -4.21 2.70
CA ARG A 61 3.64 -5.17 3.18
C ARG A 61 4.92 -5.11 2.33
N GLY A 62 6.07 -5.16 3.00
CA GLY A 62 7.39 -5.15 2.33
C GLY A 62 7.81 -3.78 1.79
N ARG A 63 7.16 -2.69 2.22
CA ARG A 63 7.52 -1.32 1.86
C ARG A 63 7.92 -0.51 3.09
N VAL A 64 8.78 0.48 2.87
CA VAL A 64 9.19 1.48 3.86
C VAL A 64 8.92 2.85 3.26
N MET A 65 8.43 3.78 4.08
CA MET A 65 8.18 5.16 3.69
C MET A 65 9.16 6.07 4.43
N CYS A 66 9.81 6.98 3.70
CA CYS A 66 10.60 8.06 4.29
C CYS A 66 9.72 9.31 4.42
N VAL A 67 9.52 9.78 5.65
CA VAL A 67 8.82 11.04 5.93
C VAL A 67 9.86 12.08 6.33
N LEU A 68 9.90 13.19 5.59
CA LEU A 68 10.77 14.32 5.89
C LEU A 68 9.94 15.43 6.52
N PHE A 69 10.24 15.76 7.77
CA PHE A 69 9.71 16.94 8.45
C PHE A 69 10.70 18.10 8.24
N LYS A 70 10.19 19.26 7.84
CA LYS A 70 10.96 20.51 7.72
C LYS A 70 10.64 21.41 8.89
#